data_AF-A0A1F4T4U3-F1
#
_entry.id   AF-A0A1F4T4U3-F1
#
_cell.length_a   1.000
_cell.length_b   1.000
_cell.length_c   1.000
_cell.angle_alpha   90.00
_cell.angle_beta   90.00
_cell.angle_gamma   90.00
#
_symmetry.space_group_name_H-M   'P 1'
#
loop_
_entity.id
_entity.type
_entity.pdbx_description
1 polymer ?
#
loop_
_entity_poly.entity_id
_entity_poly.type
_entity_poly.pdbx_seq_one_letter_code
_entity_poly.pdbx_strand_id
1 'polypeptide(L)'
;MLFTEDIPGATPIDDVSGLIPTHISTRSELNEWETANILKAVKYHLSEKRKLTINIQWLKKLHKEMFGESWKWAGKFRQRNLSLGIDWHNINDQIKALVDDIAYWRKNNSLSIFEQSIRIHHRLVKIHPFENGNGRHARLVSDIYLYNNNESRPIWPSDELIEKSNIRDKYISALKDADSGNYSTLKHFTAELMKR
;
A
#
# COMPACT_ATOMS: atom_id res chain seq x y z
N MET A 1 20.34 2.73 18.40
CA MET A 1 19.97 3.58 17.25
C MET A 1 18.45 3.68 17.23
N LEU A 2 17.88 4.84 16.85
CA LEU A 2 16.48 5.22 17.11
C LEU A 2 15.40 4.31 16.48
N PHE A 3 15.78 3.37 15.61
CA PHE A 3 14.87 2.48 14.85
C PHE A 3 15.48 1.09 14.55
N THR A 4 16.03 0.39 15.55
CA THR A 4 16.82 -0.85 15.34
C THR A 4 16.04 -2.15 15.15
N GLU A 5 14.71 -2.14 15.23
CA GLU A 5 13.95 -3.37 15.07
C GLU A 5 13.65 -3.66 13.59
N ASP A 6 14.44 -4.56 13.01
CA ASP A 6 14.20 -5.09 11.67
C ASP A 6 13.00 -6.04 11.70
N ILE A 7 11.89 -5.59 11.13
CA ILE A 7 10.69 -6.41 10.93
C ILE A 7 10.82 -7.11 9.57
N PRO A 8 10.88 -8.45 9.50
CA PRO A 8 10.95 -9.18 8.23
C PRO A 8 9.86 -8.74 7.24
N GLY A 9 10.26 -8.50 5.99
CA GLY A 9 9.37 -8.04 4.93
C GLY A 9 8.85 -6.60 5.11
N ALA A 10 9.42 -5.80 6.01
CA ALA A 10 9.25 -4.36 6.05
C ALA A 10 10.49 -3.67 5.46
N THR A 11 10.32 -2.46 4.94
CA THR A 11 11.45 -1.60 4.60
C THR A 11 12.03 -1.04 5.90
N PRO A 12 13.32 -1.27 6.20
CA PRO A 12 13.98 -0.66 7.35
C PRO A 12 13.89 0.87 7.30
N ILE A 13 13.89 1.53 8.46
CA ILE A 13 14.07 2.97 8.54
C ILE A 13 15.53 3.20 8.88
N ASP A 14 16.35 3.24 7.82
CA ASP A 14 17.79 3.43 7.85
C ASP A 14 18.18 4.92 7.84
N ASP A 15 17.37 5.76 7.18
CA ASP A 15 17.56 7.20 7.07
C ASP A 15 16.31 7.99 7.55
N VAL A 16 16.51 8.84 8.56
CA VAL A 16 15.49 9.72 9.15
C VAL A 16 15.64 11.18 8.74
N SER A 17 16.59 11.53 7.87
CA SER A 17 16.85 12.90 7.41
C SER A 17 15.62 13.58 6.76
N GLY A 18 14.71 12.76 6.24
CA GLY A 18 13.45 13.19 5.64
C GLY A 18 12.29 13.39 6.63
N LEU A 19 12.45 13.07 7.92
CA LEU A 19 11.40 13.17 8.93
C LEU A 19 11.06 14.65 9.20
N ILE A 20 9.78 14.97 9.17
CA ILE A 20 9.25 16.33 9.38
C ILE A 20 9.04 16.63 10.87
N PRO A 21 8.30 15.81 11.64
CA PRO A 21 8.05 16.11 13.04
C PRO A 21 9.31 15.91 13.89
N THR A 22 9.80 16.99 14.49
CA THR A 22 11.04 16.99 15.29
C THR A 22 10.89 16.41 16.69
N HIS A 23 9.66 16.18 17.15
CA HIS A 23 9.35 15.67 18.49
C HIS A 23 9.30 14.13 18.55
N ILE A 24 9.30 13.45 17.40
CA ILE A 24 9.24 11.99 17.33
C ILE A 24 10.62 11.42 17.61
N SER A 25 10.71 10.60 18.66
CA SER A 25 11.95 10.03 19.18
C SER A 25 11.94 8.50 19.16
N THR A 26 10.79 7.86 19.00
CA THR A 26 10.65 6.40 19.00
C THR A 26 9.90 5.87 17.78
N ARG A 27 10.05 4.56 17.51
CA ARG A 27 9.29 3.89 16.45
C ARG A 27 7.78 3.85 16.74
N SER A 28 7.38 3.71 18.00
CA SER A 28 5.95 3.73 18.38
C SER A 28 5.33 5.09 18.08
N GLU A 29 5.97 6.17 18.53
CA GLU A 29 5.52 7.55 18.25
C GLU A 29 5.41 7.81 16.75
N LEU A 30 6.39 7.33 15.96
CA LEU A 30 6.32 7.43 14.50
C LEU A 30 5.14 6.64 13.92
N ASN A 31 4.93 5.41 14.39
CA ASN A 31 3.83 4.57 13.92
C ASN A 31 2.47 5.21 14.25
N GLU A 32 2.30 5.76 15.46
CA GLU A 32 1.10 6.48 15.91
C GLU A 32 0.85 7.73 15.05
N TRP A 33 1.90 8.54 14.83
CA TRP A 33 1.83 9.72 13.98
C TRP A 33 1.45 9.40 12.53
N GLU A 34 2.10 8.41 11.93
CA GLU A 34 1.77 7.93 10.59
C GLU A 34 0.34 7.38 10.52
N THR A 35 -0.10 6.64 11.55
CA THR A 35 -1.45 6.09 11.63
C THR A 35 -2.50 7.19 11.65
N ALA A 36 -2.31 8.22 12.47
CA ALA A 36 -3.21 9.38 12.52
C ALA A 36 -3.33 10.06 11.15
N ASN A 37 -2.22 10.24 10.42
CA ASN A 37 -2.21 10.84 9.09
C ASN A 37 -2.90 9.96 8.04
N ILE A 38 -2.66 8.65 8.08
CA ILE A 38 -3.34 7.69 7.20
C ILE A 38 -4.85 7.69 7.46
N LEU A 39 -5.30 7.76 8.72
CA LEU A 39 -6.72 7.81 9.06
C LEU A 39 -7.42 9.05 8.49
N LYS A 40 -6.74 10.21 8.41
CA LYS A 40 -7.26 11.39 7.70
C LYS A 40 -7.52 11.08 6.22
N ALA A 41 -6.56 10.45 5.54
CA ALA A 41 -6.70 10.05 4.13
C ALA A 41 -7.80 9.00 3.93
N VAL A 42 -7.86 7.98 4.80
CA VAL A 42 -8.93 6.96 4.82
C VAL A 42 -10.29 7.62 4.93
N LYS A 43 -10.48 8.50 5.92
CA LYS A 43 -11.74 9.23 6.12
C LYS A 43 -12.11 10.01 4.86
N TYR A 44 -11.18 10.76 4.26
CA TYR A 44 -11.45 11.57 3.08
C TYR A 44 -11.91 10.77 1.85
N HIS A 45 -11.30 9.60 1.59
CA HIS A 45 -11.59 8.80 0.39
C HIS A 45 -12.69 7.75 0.58
N LEU A 46 -13.02 7.37 1.82
CA LEU A 46 -13.95 6.27 2.11
C LEU A 46 -15.22 6.71 2.87
N SER A 47 -15.38 8.00 3.21
CA SER A 47 -16.62 8.52 3.80
C SER A 47 -17.67 8.93 2.77
N GLU A 48 -17.24 9.30 1.56
CA GLU A 48 -18.08 9.81 0.50
C GLU A 48 -17.52 9.35 -0.85
N LYS A 49 -18.39 8.93 -1.77
CA LYS A 49 -17.95 8.55 -3.11
C LYS A 49 -17.45 9.76 -3.88
N ARG A 50 -16.27 9.60 -4.47
CA ARG A 50 -15.61 10.60 -5.30
C ARG A 50 -15.30 9.99 -6.65
N LYS A 51 -15.28 10.77 -7.72
CA LYS A 51 -14.84 10.26 -9.03
C LYS A 51 -13.42 9.72 -8.92
N LEU A 52 -13.26 8.40 -9.09
CA LEU A 52 -11.97 7.74 -9.05
C LEU A 52 -11.36 7.64 -10.45
N THR A 53 -10.12 8.12 -10.58
CA THR A 53 -9.29 7.87 -11.76
C THR A 53 -7.90 7.53 -11.27
N ILE A 54 -7.59 6.23 -11.23
CA ILE A 54 -6.27 5.76 -10.82
C ILE A 54 -5.28 6.05 -11.95
N ASN A 55 -4.36 6.96 -11.69
CA ASN A 55 -3.23 7.27 -12.55
C ASN A 55 -2.00 7.55 -11.68
N ILE A 56 -0.82 7.74 -12.29
CA ILE A 56 0.43 7.99 -11.56
C ILE A 56 0.31 9.17 -10.59
N GLN A 57 -0.30 10.28 -11.04
CA GLN A 57 -0.45 11.48 -10.20
C GLN A 57 -1.37 11.22 -9.01
N TRP A 58 -2.47 10.50 -9.21
CA TRP A 58 -3.39 10.13 -8.13
C TRP A 58 -2.72 9.20 -7.12
N LEU A 59 -1.94 8.21 -7.56
CA LEU A 59 -1.20 7.30 -6.66
C LEU A 59 -0.18 8.07 -5.81
N LYS A 60 0.57 8.99 -6.43
CA LYS A 60 1.52 9.87 -5.74
C LYS A 60 0.82 10.82 -4.77
N LYS A 61 -0.31 11.39 -5.18
CA LYS A 61 -1.12 12.28 -4.33
C LYS A 61 -1.64 11.55 -3.10
N LEU A 62 -2.21 10.36 -3.26
CA LEU A 62 -2.68 9.55 -2.13
C LEU A 62 -1.54 9.27 -1.14
N HIS A 63 -0.36 8.89 -1.64
CA HIS A 63 0.79 8.70 -0.78
C HIS A 63 1.20 10.01 -0.06
N LYS A 64 1.12 11.16 -0.73
CA LYS A 64 1.39 12.46 -0.09
C LYS A 64 0.34 12.77 0.98
N GLU A 65 -0.93 12.46 0.77
CA GLU A 65 -1.98 12.64 1.76
C GLU A 65 -1.76 11.74 2.99
N MET A 66 -1.23 10.53 2.81
CA MET A 66 -0.94 9.59 3.89
C MET A 66 0.31 9.93 4.72
N PHE A 67 1.38 10.40 4.07
CA PHE A 67 2.70 10.53 4.70
C PHE A 67 3.28 11.94 4.61
N GLY A 68 2.55 12.91 4.06
CA GLY A 68 3.06 14.25 3.76
C GLY A 68 3.34 15.12 4.98
N GLU A 69 2.71 14.82 6.11
CA GLU A 69 3.00 15.40 7.43
C GLU A 69 4.11 14.63 8.17
N SER A 70 4.48 13.43 7.72
CA SER A 70 5.53 12.61 8.33
C SER A 70 6.88 12.79 7.60
N TRP A 71 6.87 12.78 6.26
CA TRP A 71 8.08 12.65 5.45
C TRP A 71 8.14 13.63 4.28
N LYS A 72 9.31 14.24 4.07
CA LYS A 72 9.58 15.15 2.95
C LYS A 72 9.49 14.47 1.57
N TRP A 73 9.85 13.18 1.50
CA TRP A 73 9.81 12.38 0.28
C TRP A 73 8.40 11.88 -0.08
N ALA A 74 7.41 12.03 0.80
CA ALA A 74 6.06 11.53 0.57
C ALA A 74 5.50 12.03 -0.78
N GLY A 75 4.92 11.12 -1.56
CA GLY A 75 4.38 11.39 -2.89
C GLY A 75 5.42 11.46 -4.01
N LYS A 76 6.70 11.15 -3.73
CA LYS A 76 7.75 10.99 -4.74
C LYS A 76 8.18 9.53 -4.81
N PHE A 77 8.34 9.02 -6.02
CA PHE A 77 8.92 7.68 -6.19
C PHE A 77 10.37 7.69 -5.71
N ARG A 78 10.81 6.55 -5.16
CA ARG A 78 12.20 6.35 -4.75
C ARG A 78 13.13 6.45 -5.95
N GLN A 79 14.34 6.95 -5.70
CA GLN A 79 15.40 7.09 -6.71
C GLN A 79 16.61 6.20 -6.40
N ARG A 80 16.39 5.15 -5.60
CA ARG A 80 17.39 4.15 -5.22
C ARG A 80 16.74 2.78 -5.11
N ASN A 81 17.56 1.74 -5.21
CA ASN A 81 17.13 0.38 -4.93
C ASN A 81 17.01 0.16 -3.42
N LEU A 82 15.95 -0.56 -3.03
CA LEU A 82 15.71 -1.03 -1.67
C LEU A 82 15.82 -2.55 -1.66
N SER A 83 15.81 -3.16 -0.47
CA SER A 83 15.75 -4.62 -0.32
C SER A 83 14.47 -5.26 -0.88
N LEU A 84 13.42 -4.45 -1.05
CA LEU A 84 12.13 -4.86 -1.60
C LEU A 84 11.80 -4.08 -2.87
N GLY A 85 11.09 -4.75 -3.78
CA GLY A 85 10.60 -4.17 -5.02
C GLY A 85 11.53 -4.35 -6.20
N ILE A 86 11.17 -3.70 -7.31
CA ILE A 86 11.90 -3.76 -8.58
C ILE A 86 13.05 -2.75 -8.64
N ASP A 87 13.83 -2.75 -9.72
CA ASP A 87 14.79 -1.66 -9.97
C ASP A 87 14.07 -0.31 -10.06
N TRP A 88 14.58 0.71 -9.37
CA TRP A 88 13.93 2.01 -9.27
C TRP A 88 13.72 2.72 -10.61
N HIS A 89 14.60 2.47 -11.59
CA HIS A 89 14.47 3.05 -12.94
C HIS A 89 13.19 2.56 -13.64
N ASN A 90 12.73 1.36 -13.30
CA ASN A 90 11.56 0.73 -13.92
C ASN A 90 10.23 1.12 -13.24
N ILE A 91 10.25 1.88 -12.13
CA ILE A 91 9.03 2.19 -11.36
C ILE A 91 7.99 2.92 -12.20
N ASN A 92 8.38 3.96 -12.95
CA ASN A 92 7.43 4.72 -13.75
C ASN A 92 6.73 3.84 -14.79
N ASP A 93 7.49 3.03 -15.51
CA ASP A 93 6.98 2.15 -16.56
C ASP A 93 6.07 1.07 -15.98
N GLN A 94 6.45 0.46 -14.86
CA GLN A 94 5.64 -0.58 -14.23
C GLN A 94 4.35 -0.03 -13.59
N ILE A 95 4.37 1.19 -13.03
CA ILE A 95 3.14 1.85 -12.58
C ILE A 95 2.27 2.23 -13.78
N LYS A 96 2.86 2.71 -14.88
CA LYS A 96 2.11 3.01 -16.10
C LYS A 96 1.42 1.76 -16.64
N ALA A 97 2.15 0.64 -16.73
CA ALA A 97 1.60 -0.65 -17.14
C ALA A 97 0.46 -1.09 -16.21
N LEU A 98 0.59 -0.94 -14.89
CA LEU A 98 -0.48 -1.23 -13.95
C LEU A 98 -1.73 -0.36 -14.21
N VAL A 99 -1.56 0.94 -14.42
CA VAL A 99 -2.68 1.85 -14.72
C VAL A 99 -3.39 1.45 -16.02
N ASP A 100 -2.62 1.08 -17.04
CA ASP A 100 -3.17 0.63 -18.33
C ASP A 100 -3.94 -0.68 -18.19
N ASP A 101 -3.41 -1.62 -17.40
CA ASP A 101 -4.09 -2.90 -17.13
C ASP A 101 -5.41 -2.69 -16.37
N ILE A 102 -5.47 -1.76 -15.40
CA ILE A 102 -6.72 -1.42 -14.70
C ILE A 102 -7.75 -0.89 -15.71
N ALA A 103 -7.35 0.02 -16.61
CA ALA A 103 -8.23 0.55 -17.64
C ALA A 103 -8.71 -0.55 -18.59
N TYR A 104 -7.82 -1.47 -18.98
CA TYR A 104 -8.13 -2.62 -19.81
C TYR A 104 -9.14 -3.57 -19.15
N TRP A 105 -8.92 -3.95 -17.88
CA TRP A 105 -9.83 -4.85 -17.16
C TRP A 105 -11.23 -4.25 -17.01
N ARG A 106 -11.32 -2.94 -16.76
CA ARG A 106 -12.61 -2.21 -16.70
C ARG A 106 -13.32 -2.17 -18.05
N LYS A 107 -12.59 -1.94 -19.14
CA LYS A 107 -13.16 -1.86 -20.47
C LYS A 107 -13.69 -3.21 -20.97
N ASN A 108 -12.97 -4.30 -20.67
CA ASN A 108 -13.27 -5.62 -21.22
C ASN A 108 -14.05 -6.54 -20.27
N ASN A 109 -14.33 -6.09 -19.03
CA ASN A 109 -14.96 -6.91 -17.98
C ASN A 109 -14.26 -8.29 -17.78
N SER A 110 -12.94 -8.33 -17.97
CA SER A 110 -12.18 -9.58 -18.02
C SER A 110 -11.94 -10.22 -16.65
N LEU A 111 -12.16 -9.47 -15.57
CA LEU A 111 -11.92 -9.88 -14.18
C LEU A 111 -13.01 -9.29 -13.28
N SER A 112 -13.38 -9.99 -12.21
CA SER A 112 -14.27 -9.42 -11.18
C SER A 112 -13.63 -8.22 -10.48
N ILE A 113 -14.43 -7.31 -9.92
CA ILE A 113 -13.91 -6.13 -9.20
C ILE A 113 -13.00 -6.56 -8.04
N PHE A 114 -13.39 -7.61 -7.32
CA PHE A 114 -12.57 -8.18 -6.26
C PHE A 114 -11.22 -8.69 -6.79
N GLU A 115 -11.19 -9.41 -7.91
CA GLU A 115 -9.90 -9.85 -8.46
C GLU A 115 -9.03 -8.68 -8.95
N GLN A 116 -9.65 -7.64 -9.54
CA GLN A 116 -8.94 -6.43 -9.92
C GLN A 116 -8.32 -5.75 -8.70
N SER A 117 -9.06 -5.61 -7.57
CA SER A 117 -8.52 -5.00 -6.35
C SER A 117 -7.32 -5.77 -5.78
N ILE A 118 -7.39 -7.10 -5.78
CA ILE A 118 -6.30 -7.98 -5.33
C ILE A 118 -5.06 -7.81 -6.20
N ARG A 119 -5.21 -7.75 -7.53
CA ARG A 119 -4.09 -7.53 -8.45
C ARG A 119 -3.48 -6.14 -8.31
N ILE A 120 -4.32 -5.11 -8.11
CA ILE A 120 -3.85 -3.74 -7.84
C ILE A 120 -3.02 -3.70 -6.56
N HIS A 121 -3.55 -4.26 -5.47
CA HIS A 121 -2.87 -4.37 -4.20
C HIS A 121 -1.50 -5.04 -4.35
N HIS A 122 -1.49 -6.28 -4.85
CA HIS A 122 -0.26 -7.03 -5.01
C HIS A 122 0.77 -6.31 -5.88
N ARG A 123 0.36 -5.80 -7.06
CA ARG A 123 1.30 -5.15 -7.98
C ARG A 123 1.90 -3.88 -7.41
N LEU A 124 1.15 -3.09 -6.64
CA LEU A 124 1.72 -1.93 -5.94
C LEU A 124 2.75 -2.33 -4.89
N VAL A 125 2.50 -3.40 -4.13
CA VAL A 125 3.47 -3.95 -3.16
C VAL A 125 4.72 -4.46 -3.87
N LYS A 126 4.55 -5.20 -4.99
CA LYS A 126 5.63 -5.77 -5.79
C LYS A 126 6.47 -4.71 -6.50
N ILE A 127 5.86 -3.67 -7.05
CA ILE A 127 6.59 -2.55 -7.64
C ILE A 127 7.35 -1.77 -6.55
N HIS A 128 6.74 -1.60 -5.37
CA HIS A 128 7.31 -0.91 -4.22
C HIS A 128 7.80 0.52 -4.57
N PRO A 129 6.91 1.41 -5.04
CA PRO A 129 7.30 2.66 -5.69
C PRO A 129 7.88 3.75 -4.78
N PHE A 130 7.64 3.72 -3.46
CA PHE A 130 8.03 4.77 -2.51
C PHE A 130 9.12 4.29 -1.55
N GLU A 131 9.79 5.23 -0.85
CA GLU A 131 10.82 4.91 0.16
C GLU A 131 10.26 4.08 1.32
N ASN A 132 9.04 4.36 1.77
CA ASN A 132 8.32 3.56 2.76
C ASN A 132 6.81 3.67 2.53
N GLY A 133 6.00 2.94 3.30
CA GLY A 133 4.54 3.06 3.28
C GLY A 133 3.86 2.25 2.17
N ASN A 134 4.60 1.54 1.32
CA ASN A 134 4.07 0.83 0.14
C ASN A 134 2.93 -0.15 0.45
N GLY A 135 3.06 -0.97 1.50
CA GLY A 135 1.99 -1.91 1.89
C GLY A 135 0.71 -1.21 2.37
N ARG A 136 0.86 -0.13 3.17
CA ARG A 136 -0.28 0.67 3.66
C ARG A 136 -0.96 1.41 2.50
N HIS A 137 -0.16 1.97 1.60
CA HIS A 137 -0.64 2.61 0.38
C HIS A 137 -1.40 1.63 -0.52
N ALA A 138 -0.83 0.47 -0.81
CA ALA A 138 -1.46 -0.53 -1.67
C ALA A 138 -2.80 -1.04 -1.13
N ARG A 139 -2.89 -1.27 0.20
CA ARG A 139 -4.16 -1.63 0.85
C ARG A 139 -5.20 -0.52 0.70
N LEU A 140 -4.84 0.73 0.97
CA LEU A 140 -5.76 1.85 0.83
C LEU A 140 -6.21 2.06 -0.62
N VAL A 141 -5.32 1.91 -1.61
CA VAL A 141 -5.70 1.96 -3.04
C VAL A 141 -6.75 0.87 -3.36
N SER A 142 -6.53 -0.36 -2.87
CA SER A 142 -7.47 -1.47 -3.05
C SER A 142 -8.82 -1.19 -2.40
N ASP A 143 -8.83 -0.66 -1.18
CA ASP A 143 -10.05 -0.31 -0.45
C ASP A 143 -10.85 0.80 -1.16
N ILE A 144 -10.17 1.84 -1.63
CA ILE A 144 -10.78 2.93 -2.41
C ILE A 144 -11.37 2.40 -3.70
N TYR A 145 -10.65 1.49 -4.36
CA TYR A 145 -11.12 0.85 -5.59
C TYR A 145 -12.40 0.03 -5.37
N LEU A 146 -12.43 -0.82 -4.33
CA LEU A 146 -13.61 -1.60 -3.96
C LEU A 146 -14.81 -0.69 -3.61
N TYR A 147 -14.59 0.31 -2.75
CA TYR A 147 -15.62 1.25 -2.33
C TYR A 147 -16.25 2.01 -3.51
N ASN A 148 -15.42 2.47 -4.45
CA ASN A 148 -15.90 3.16 -5.64
C ASN A 148 -16.75 2.26 -6.57
N ASN A 149 -16.54 0.95 -6.51
CA ASN A 149 -17.29 -0.02 -7.30
C ASN A 149 -18.45 -0.68 -6.52
N ASN A 150 -18.83 -0.16 -5.35
CA ASN A 150 -19.88 -0.72 -4.48
C ASN A 150 -19.58 -2.11 -3.90
N GLU A 151 -18.31 -2.50 -3.82
CA GLU A 151 -17.93 -3.76 -3.20
C GLU A 151 -17.64 -3.55 -1.70
N SER A 152 -17.86 -4.61 -0.92
CA SER A 152 -17.39 -4.66 0.47
C SER A 152 -15.88 -4.47 0.55
N ARG A 153 -15.37 -4.07 1.71
CA ARG A 153 -13.94 -3.88 1.96
C ARG A 153 -13.47 -4.81 3.06
N PRO A 154 -12.22 -5.29 3.00
CA PRO A 154 -11.63 -6.01 4.12
C PRO A 154 -11.41 -5.08 5.32
N ILE A 155 -11.54 -5.63 6.52
CA ILE A 155 -11.09 -4.98 7.76
C ILE A 155 -9.67 -5.45 8.03
N TRP A 156 -8.68 -4.61 7.68
CA TRP A 156 -7.28 -4.91 7.89
C TRP A 156 -6.91 -4.79 9.37
N PRO A 157 -6.31 -5.80 10.01
CA PRO A 157 -5.78 -5.66 11.37
C PRO A 157 -4.48 -4.84 11.32
N SER A 158 -4.60 -3.52 11.48
CA SER A 158 -3.51 -2.56 11.22
C SER A 158 -2.25 -2.89 12.02
N ASP A 159 -2.40 -3.12 13.31
CA ASP A 159 -1.29 -3.25 14.25
C ASP A 159 -0.59 -4.58 14.02
N GLU A 160 -1.36 -5.66 13.89
CA GLU A 160 -0.83 -7.00 13.57
C GLU A 160 -0.17 -7.07 12.19
N LEU A 161 -0.57 -6.23 11.23
CA LEU A 161 0.08 -6.17 9.91
C LEU A 161 1.31 -5.26 9.90
N ILE A 162 1.47 -4.38 10.88
CA ILE A 162 2.64 -3.50 11.03
C ILE A 162 3.72 -4.22 11.83
N GLU A 163 3.33 -4.87 12.93
CA GLU A 163 4.21 -5.60 13.84
C GLU A 163 4.41 -7.05 13.41
N LYS A 164 5.38 -7.74 14.05
CA LYS A 164 5.59 -9.16 13.82
C LYS A 164 4.44 -9.96 14.42
N SER A 165 3.63 -10.60 13.57
CA SER A 165 2.48 -11.40 13.98
C SER A 165 2.27 -12.60 13.05
N ASN A 166 1.53 -13.60 13.52
CA ASN A 166 1.10 -14.73 12.69
C ASN A 166 0.21 -14.30 11.52
N ILE A 167 -0.55 -13.21 11.65
CA ILE A 167 -1.38 -12.66 10.56
C ILE A 167 -0.49 -12.06 9.48
N ARG A 168 0.55 -11.30 9.88
CA ARG A 168 1.53 -10.73 8.96
C ARG A 168 2.27 -11.80 8.18
N ASP A 169 2.68 -12.89 8.83
CA ASP A 169 3.37 -13.98 8.15
C ASP A 169 2.48 -14.65 7.08
N LYS A 170 1.21 -14.90 7.39
CA LYS A 170 0.22 -15.39 6.42
C LYS A 170 0.02 -14.42 5.26
N TYR A 171 -0.08 -13.12 5.55
CA TYR A 171 -0.22 -12.08 4.54
C TYR A 171 1.00 -11.99 3.61
N ILE A 172 2.23 -12.02 4.17
CA ILE A 172 3.47 -12.01 3.39
C ILE A 172 3.58 -13.27 2.54
N SER A 173 3.24 -14.45 3.07
CA SER A 173 3.22 -15.70 2.30
C SER A 173 2.24 -15.61 1.13
N ALA A 174 1.05 -15.05 1.35
CA ALA A 174 0.06 -14.86 0.30
C ALA A 174 0.51 -13.89 -0.80
N LEU A 175 1.27 -12.84 -0.45
CA LEU A 175 1.90 -11.94 -1.42
C LEU A 175 2.99 -12.66 -2.23
N LYS A 176 3.83 -13.48 -1.59
CA LYS A 176 4.87 -14.26 -2.27
C LYS A 176 4.30 -15.29 -3.24
N ASP A 177 3.18 -15.95 -2.90
CA ASP A 177 2.48 -16.82 -3.84
C ASP A 177 2.01 -16.02 -5.06
N ALA A 178 1.47 -14.81 -4.84
CA ALA A 178 1.02 -13.91 -5.90
C ALA A 178 2.17 -13.40 -6.79
N ASP A 179 3.42 -13.38 -6.31
CA ASP A 179 4.59 -13.01 -7.12
C ASP A 179 4.75 -13.94 -8.33
N SER A 180 4.35 -15.21 -8.21
CA SER A 180 4.33 -16.23 -9.27
C SER A 180 3.12 -16.14 -10.21
N GLY A 181 2.21 -15.18 -9.98
CA GLY A 181 0.95 -15.03 -10.71
C GLY A 181 -0.22 -15.83 -10.12
N ASN A 182 -0.01 -16.61 -9.06
CA ASN A 182 -1.07 -17.31 -8.34
C ASN A 182 -1.70 -16.41 -7.25
N TYR A 183 -2.82 -15.79 -7.57
CA TYR A 183 -3.53 -14.89 -6.64
C TYR A 183 -4.46 -15.62 -5.64
N SER A 184 -4.55 -16.95 -5.69
CA SER A 184 -5.57 -17.71 -4.93
C SER A 184 -5.42 -17.53 -3.42
N THR A 185 -4.20 -17.63 -2.90
CA THR A 185 -3.91 -17.46 -1.46
C THR A 185 -4.25 -16.04 -1.00
N LEU A 186 -3.88 -15.02 -1.78
CA LEU A 186 -4.16 -13.61 -1.45
C LEU A 186 -5.65 -13.26 -1.54
N LYS A 187 -6.37 -13.82 -2.52
CA LYS A 187 -7.83 -13.73 -2.63
C LYS A 187 -8.49 -14.33 -1.39
N HIS A 188 -8.09 -15.55 -1.00
CA HIS A 188 -8.63 -16.21 0.19
C HIS A 188 -8.36 -15.42 1.46
N PHE A 189 -7.11 -15.02 1.70
CA PHE A 189 -6.74 -14.19 2.84
C PHE A 189 -7.58 -12.91 2.94
N THR A 190 -7.74 -12.19 1.83
CA THR A 190 -8.49 -10.93 1.82
C THR A 190 -9.98 -11.16 2.01
N ALA A 191 -10.55 -12.22 1.43
CA ALA A 191 -11.98 -12.55 1.58
C ALA A 191 -12.34 -12.88 3.04
N GLU A 192 -11.46 -13.56 3.78
CA GLU A 192 -11.68 -13.83 5.21
C GLU A 192 -11.69 -12.56 6.07
N LEU A 193 -11.08 -11.47 5.61
CA LEU A 193 -11.14 -10.16 6.27
C LEU A 193 -12.41 -9.36 5.92
N MET A 194 -13.19 -9.78 4.92
CA MET A 194 -14.43 -9.12 4.50
C MET A 194 -15.67 -9.72 5.18
N LYS A 195 -15.56 -10.96 5.70
CA LYS A 195 -16.65 -11.71 6.33
C LYS A 195 -16.80 -11.41 7.84
N ARG A 196 -15.97 -10.52 8.38
CA ARG A 196 -15.95 -10.16 9.80
C ARG A 196 -16.83 -8.95 10.07
#